data_AF-A0A8B7ZXP9-F1
#
_entry.id   AF-A0A8B7ZXP9-F1
#
_cell.length_a   1.000
_cell.length_b   1.000
_cell.length_c   1.000
_cell.angle_alpha   90.00
_cell.angle_beta   90.00
_cell.angle_gamma   90.00
#
_symmetry.space_group_name_H-M   'P 1'
#
loop_
_entity.id
_entity.type
_entity.pdbx_description
1 polymer ?
#
loop_
_entity_poly.entity_id
_entity_poly.type
_entity_poly.pdbx_seq_one_letter_code
_entity_poly.pdbx_strand_id
1 'polypeptide(L)'
;MTGRGSKASIASTVSSARLKAMQEKAALEVRRKTLKKKQATEMARLKLKLEEEELNLTTELDTVEAKERALDSFEFQSNAGESDKHCGNNRSETATSGDNILLSVVRQLKRPIPEIKRFSGDPADYRKFIRQFNTKVAVHTENDDERLSNLEQFTTGEANRIVSGFSHLPFEQGYPAALKELESRNGDMHLMAHSFIKKALDWPCVRPDNQST
;
A
#
# COMPACT_ATOMS: atom_id res chain seq x y z
N MET A 1 -88.85 5.06 -20.44
CA MET A 1 -87.65 4.42 -19.86
C MET A 1 -86.75 3.96 -20.99
N THR A 2 -85.61 4.61 -21.24
CA THR A 2 -84.46 4.00 -21.93
C THR A 2 -83.18 4.73 -21.48
N GLY A 3 -82.24 3.96 -20.96
CA GLY A 3 -81.05 4.42 -20.25
C GLY A 3 -79.92 4.91 -21.17
N ARG A 4 -79.21 5.93 -20.70
CA ARG A 4 -78.05 6.55 -21.34
C ARG A 4 -76.78 5.79 -20.97
N GLY A 5 -76.16 5.11 -21.93
CA GLY A 5 -75.00 4.24 -21.71
C GLY A 5 -73.67 4.99 -21.52
N SER A 6 -72.98 4.69 -20.42
CA SER A 6 -71.65 5.18 -20.03
C SER A 6 -70.53 4.56 -20.87
N LYS A 7 -69.99 5.30 -21.86
CA LYS A 7 -68.81 4.89 -22.65
C LYS A 7 -67.52 5.63 -22.28
N ALA A 8 -67.58 6.67 -21.43
CA ALA A 8 -66.45 7.54 -21.11
C ALA A 8 -65.49 6.99 -20.04
N SER A 9 -65.91 6.01 -19.23
CA SER A 9 -65.11 5.48 -18.10
C SER A 9 -64.07 4.45 -18.52
N ILE A 10 -64.39 3.54 -19.43
CA ILE A 10 -63.51 2.42 -19.83
C ILE A 10 -62.22 2.92 -20.52
N ALA A 11 -62.30 3.97 -21.33
CA ALA A 11 -61.14 4.55 -22.03
C ALA A 11 -60.09 5.14 -21.07
N SER A 12 -60.52 5.72 -19.94
CA SER A 12 -59.62 6.32 -18.94
C SER A 12 -58.83 5.27 -18.15
N THR A 13 -59.48 4.16 -17.77
CA THR A 13 -58.85 3.04 -17.06
C THR A 13 -57.79 2.34 -17.90
N VAL A 14 -58.05 2.18 -19.21
CA VAL A 14 -57.10 1.52 -20.13
C VAL A 14 -55.83 2.37 -20.34
N SER A 15 -55.95 3.69 -20.41
CA SER A 15 -54.78 4.59 -20.54
C SER A 15 -53.90 4.58 -19.30
N SER A 16 -54.49 4.57 -18.10
CA SER A 16 -53.75 4.46 -16.83
C SER A 16 -53.04 3.10 -16.69
N ALA A 17 -53.72 2.01 -17.03
CA ALA A 17 -53.12 0.67 -17.03
C ALA A 17 -51.93 0.55 -18.00
N ARG A 18 -52.01 1.17 -19.18
CA ARG A 18 -50.90 1.22 -20.15
C ARG A 18 -49.70 2.00 -19.62
N LEU A 19 -49.92 3.14 -18.97
CA LEU A 19 -48.84 3.94 -18.39
C LEU A 19 -48.10 3.15 -17.30
N LYS A 20 -48.84 2.49 -16.41
CA LYS A 20 -48.28 1.64 -15.35
C LYS A 20 -47.48 0.47 -15.92
N ALA A 21 -48.01 -0.22 -16.94
CA ALA A 21 -47.31 -1.31 -17.61
C ALA A 21 -46.02 -0.85 -18.31
N MET A 22 -46.00 0.35 -18.90
CA MET A 22 -44.81 0.93 -19.52
C MET A 22 -43.73 1.25 -18.46
N GLN A 23 -44.12 1.82 -17.32
CA GLN A 23 -43.21 2.10 -16.21
C GLN A 23 -42.61 0.81 -15.63
N GLU A 24 -43.44 -0.21 -15.43
CA GLU A 24 -42.98 -1.52 -14.94
C GLU A 24 -42.04 -2.19 -15.95
N LYS A 25 -42.35 -2.17 -17.25
CA LYS A 25 -41.45 -2.63 -18.30
C LYS A 25 -40.11 -1.88 -18.29
N ALA A 26 -40.13 -0.55 -18.17
CA ALA A 26 -38.93 0.26 -18.09
C ALA A 26 -38.08 -0.09 -16.86
N ALA A 27 -38.71 -0.26 -15.69
CA ALA A 27 -38.04 -0.68 -14.46
C ALA A 27 -37.41 -2.07 -14.60
N LEU A 28 -38.12 -3.02 -15.23
CA LEU A 28 -37.62 -4.37 -15.48
C LEU A 28 -36.44 -4.39 -16.45
N GLU A 29 -36.44 -3.53 -17.48
CA GLU A 29 -35.31 -3.41 -18.41
C GLU A 29 -34.04 -2.87 -17.72
N VAL A 30 -34.20 -1.86 -16.85
CA VAL A 30 -33.10 -1.36 -16.03
C VAL A 30 -32.57 -2.48 -15.13
N ARG A 31 -33.45 -3.20 -14.43
CA ARG A 31 -33.06 -4.33 -13.57
C ARG A 31 -32.33 -5.41 -14.36
N ARG A 32 -32.79 -5.76 -15.56
CA ARG A 32 -32.11 -6.70 -16.46
C ARG A 32 -30.71 -6.23 -16.85
N LYS A 33 -30.56 -4.97 -17.26
CA LYS A 33 -29.24 -4.40 -17.62
C LYS A 33 -28.30 -4.39 -16.42
N THR A 34 -28.77 -3.98 -15.25
CA THR A 34 -27.96 -3.99 -14.03
C THR A 34 -27.56 -5.40 -13.63
N LEU A 35 -28.44 -6.39 -13.74
CA LEU A 35 -28.14 -7.79 -13.43
C LEU A 35 -27.08 -8.35 -14.38
N LYS A 36 -27.20 -8.10 -15.69
CA LYS A 36 -26.18 -8.51 -16.67
C LYS A 36 -24.83 -7.86 -16.40
N LYS A 37 -24.81 -6.56 -16.07
CA LYS A 37 -23.58 -5.86 -15.68
C LYS A 37 -22.98 -6.48 -14.42
N LYS A 38 -23.80 -6.77 -13.40
CA LYS A 38 -23.37 -7.44 -12.17
C LYS A 38 -22.78 -8.84 -12.43
N GLN A 39 -23.42 -9.63 -13.28
CA GLN A 39 -22.92 -10.95 -13.66
C GLN A 39 -21.59 -10.86 -14.40
N ALA A 40 -21.46 -9.94 -15.36
CA ALA A 40 -20.21 -9.70 -16.07
C ALA A 40 -19.08 -9.25 -15.13
N THR A 41 -19.38 -8.37 -14.16
CA THR A 41 -18.38 -7.94 -13.17
C THR A 41 -17.95 -9.07 -12.24
N GLU A 42 -18.87 -9.94 -11.82
CA GLU A 42 -18.52 -11.09 -10.98
C GLU A 42 -17.68 -12.13 -11.73
N MET A 43 -18.01 -12.43 -12.99
CA MET A 43 -17.18 -13.33 -13.81
C MET A 43 -15.76 -12.77 -14.01
N ALA A 44 -15.62 -11.47 -14.23
CA ALA A 44 -14.30 -10.83 -14.34
C ALA A 44 -13.51 -10.91 -13.02
N ARG A 45 -14.17 -10.72 -11.87
CA ARG A 45 -13.54 -10.88 -10.54
C ARG A 45 -13.07 -12.31 -10.29
N LEU A 46 -13.89 -13.30 -10.61
CA LEU A 46 -13.52 -14.71 -10.46
C LEU A 46 -12.34 -15.06 -11.37
N LYS A 47 -12.32 -14.54 -12.60
CA LYS A 47 -11.19 -14.75 -13.53
C LYS A 47 -9.89 -14.15 -12.98
N LEU A 48 -9.94 -12.91 -12.47
CA LEU A 48 -8.77 -12.26 -11.86
C LEU A 48 -8.25 -13.02 -10.65
N LYS A 49 -9.14 -13.54 -9.79
CA LYS A 49 -8.74 -14.36 -8.64
C LYS A 49 -8.02 -15.64 -9.05
N LEU A 50 -8.50 -16.30 -10.10
CA LEU A 50 -7.87 -17.51 -10.62
C LEU A 50 -6.48 -17.21 -11.18
N GLU A 51 -6.34 -16.12 -11.94
CA GLU A 51 -5.03 -15.66 -12.47
C GLU A 51 -4.06 -15.26 -11.35
N GLU A 52 -4.53 -14.62 -10.29
CA GLU A 52 -3.74 -14.29 -9.10
C GLU A 52 -3.23 -15.54 -8.37
N GLU A 53 -4.10 -16.55 -8.18
CA GLU A 53 -3.73 -17.85 -7.61
C GLU A 53 -2.70 -18.59 -8.49
N GLU A 54 -2.88 -18.58 -9.82
CA GLU A 54 -1.91 -19.16 -10.75
C GLU A 54 -0.56 -18.46 -10.65
N LEU A 55 -0.53 -17.11 -10.63
CA LEU A 55 0.70 -16.36 -10.45
C LEU A 55 1.37 -16.68 -9.10
N ASN A 56 0.59 -16.75 -8.02
CA ASN A 56 1.13 -17.11 -6.71
C ASN A 56 1.80 -18.49 -6.73
N LEU A 57 1.13 -19.50 -7.29
CA LEU A 57 1.68 -20.85 -7.46
C LEU A 57 2.96 -20.84 -8.30
N THR A 58 3.02 -20.06 -9.40
CA THR A 58 4.25 -19.94 -10.21
C THR A 58 5.40 -19.33 -9.41
N THR A 59 5.15 -18.28 -8.63
CA THR A 59 6.20 -17.68 -7.80
C THR A 59 6.69 -18.63 -6.72
N GLU A 60 5.79 -19.43 -6.14
CA GLU A 60 6.15 -20.43 -5.15
C GLU A 60 7.01 -21.54 -5.77
N LEU A 61 6.66 -22.03 -6.96
CA LEU A 61 7.47 -22.98 -7.73
C LEU A 61 8.86 -22.41 -8.03
N ASP A 62 8.97 -21.18 -8.54
CA ASP A 62 10.26 -20.53 -8.82
C ASP A 62 11.12 -20.42 -7.54
N THR A 63 10.49 -20.14 -6.39
CA THR A 63 11.22 -20.07 -5.12
C THR A 63 11.73 -21.43 -4.66
N VAL A 64 10.96 -22.50 -4.89
CA VAL A 64 11.38 -23.86 -4.58
C VAL A 64 12.49 -24.30 -5.52
N GLU A 65 12.37 -24.04 -6.82
CA GLU A 65 13.41 -24.36 -7.81
C GLU A 65 14.71 -23.58 -7.53
N ALA A 66 14.63 -22.32 -7.12
CA ALA A 66 15.79 -21.54 -6.70
C ALA A 66 16.44 -22.11 -5.43
N LYS A 67 15.63 -22.61 -4.47
CA LYS A 67 16.13 -23.30 -3.27
C LYS A 67 16.79 -24.62 -3.63
N GLU A 68 16.19 -25.43 -4.50
CA GLU A 68 16.76 -26.68 -5.00
C GLU A 68 18.10 -26.44 -5.71
N ARG A 69 18.17 -25.48 -6.64
CA ARG A 69 19.42 -25.11 -7.33
C ARG A 69 20.52 -24.67 -6.36
N ALA A 70 20.17 -23.96 -5.31
CA ALA A 70 21.13 -23.58 -4.27
C ALA A 70 21.62 -24.80 -3.48
N LEU A 71 20.74 -25.75 -3.17
CA LEU A 71 21.07 -27.00 -2.49
C LEU A 71 21.94 -27.91 -3.36
N ASP A 72 21.63 -28.07 -4.65
CA ASP A 72 22.45 -28.83 -5.60
C ASP A 72 23.87 -28.23 -5.73
N SER A 73 23.98 -26.90 -5.72
CA SER A 73 25.27 -26.21 -5.71
C SER A 73 26.07 -26.46 -4.42
N PHE A 74 25.41 -26.80 -3.31
CA PHE A 74 26.05 -27.18 -2.05
C PHE A 74 26.42 -28.67 -2.02
N GLU A 75 25.62 -29.55 -2.62
CA GLU A 75 25.96 -30.98 -2.72
C GLU A 75 27.20 -31.23 -3.61
N PHE A 76 27.41 -30.42 -4.66
CA PHE A 76 28.59 -30.52 -5.52
C PHE A 76 29.92 -30.17 -4.81
N GLN A 77 29.89 -29.39 -3.71
CA GLN A 77 31.09 -29.11 -2.89
C GLN A 77 31.40 -30.21 -1.86
N SER A 78 30.45 -31.10 -1.59
CA SER A 78 30.60 -32.15 -0.58
C SER A 78 31.22 -33.45 -1.11
N ASN A 79 31.32 -33.62 -2.43
CA ASN A 79 31.76 -34.88 -3.06
C ASN A 79 33.01 -34.76 -3.98
N ALA A 80 33.76 -33.66 -3.88
CA ALA A 80 35.04 -33.49 -4.57
C ALA A 80 36.16 -33.16 -3.57
N GLY A 81 36.71 -34.19 -2.90
CA GLY A 81 37.98 -34.03 -2.19
C GLY A 81 38.29 -35.07 -1.12
N GLU A 82 38.62 -36.31 -1.52
CA GLU A 82 39.40 -37.18 -0.66
C GLU A 82 40.50 -37.87 -1.46
N SER A 83 41.70 -37.27 -1.47
CA SER A 83 42.98 -37.95 -1.66
C SER A 83 44.14 -37.04 -1.24
N ASP A 84 44.85 -37.56 -0.25
CA ASP A 84 46.30 -37.51 -0.08
C ASP A 84 46.92 -36.62 1.02
N LYS A 85 47.82 -37.26 1.77
CA LYS A 85 48.47 -36.80 3.00
C LYS A 85 49.93 -36.43 2.69
N HIS A 86 50.39 -35.24 3.08
CA HIS A 86 51.69 -35.10 3.76
C HIS A 86 51.84 -33.78 4.52
N CYS A 87 52.67 -33.84 5.56
CA CYS A 87 52.95 -32.85 6.60
C CYS A 87 53.85 -31.69 6.14
N GLY A 88 53.64 -30.50 6.72
CA GLY A 88 54.57 -29.38 6.64
C GLY A 88 54.11 -28.20 7.50
N ASN A 89 54.61 -28.12 8.74
CA ASN A 89 54.53 -26.91 9.54
C ASN A 89 55.17 -25.75 8.77
N ASN A 90 54.52 -24.58 8.74
CA ASN A 90 55.11 -23.32 9.16
C ASN A 90 54.02 -22.28 9.44
N ARG A 91 54.20 -21.58 10.56
CA ARG A 91 53.39 -20.44 11.01
C ARG A 91 53.37 -19.34 9.94
N SER A 92 52.18 -18.82 9.66
CA SER A 92 51.98 -17.48 9.10
C SER A 92 50.60 -16.98 9.54
N GLU A 93 50.63 -16.15 10.58
CA GLU A 93 49.77 -14.99 10.83
C GLU A 93 48.31 -15.04 10.33
N THR A 94 47.43 -15.25 11.29
CA THR A 94 45.99 -15.04 11.25
C THR A 94 45.63 -13.56 11.00
N ALA A 95 45.09 -13.22 9.82
CA ALA A 95 44.30 -11.99 9.63
C ALA A 95 43.64 -11.96 8.25
N THR A 96 42.36 -12.34 8.13
CA THR A 96 41.35 -11.72 7.21
C THR A 96 39.99 -12.44 7.24
N SER A 97 39.26 -12.36 8.35
CA SER A 97 37.82 -12.69 8.34
C SER A 97 37.04 -11.81 9.32
N GLY A 98 37.59 -11.60 10.52
CA GLY A 98 37.08 -10.62 11.48
C GLY A 98 37.08 -9.18 10.94
N ASP A 99 38.06 -8.83 10.10
CA ASP A 99 38.18 -7.47 9.53
C ASP A 99 37.04 -7.14 8.56
N ASN A 100 36.50 -8.13 7.84
CA ASN A 100 35.37 -7.91 6.93
C ASN A 100 34.07 -7.65 7.69
N ILE A 101 33.85 -8.38 8.79
CA ILE A 101 32.70 -8.19 9.68
C ILE A 101 32.82 -6.85 10.39
N LEU A 102 33.97 -6.57 11.02
CA LEU A 102 34.22 -5.31 11.73
C LEU A 102 34.11 -4.11 10.78
N LEU A 103 34.66 -4.20 9.57
CA LEU A 103 34.54 -3.15 8.56
C LEU A 103 33.08 -2.94 8.11
N SER A 104 32.29 -4.00 8.01
CA SER A 104 30.86 -3.89 7.66
C SER A 104 30.04 -3.22 8.77
N VAL A 105 30.28 -3.58 10.05
CA VAL A 105 29.66 -2.94 11.21
C VAL A 105 30.09 -1.47 11.32
N VAL A 106 31.39 -1.19 11.18
CA VAL A 106 31.91 0.19 11.20
C VAL A 106 31.32 1.03 10.06
N ARG A 107 31.12 0.46 8.87
CA ARG A 107 30.42 1.15 7.76
C ARG A 107 28.96 1.42 8.09
N GLN A 108 28.26 0.52 8.79
CA GLN A 108 26.88 0.75 9.24
C GLN A 108 26.81 1.86 10.29
N LEU A 109 27.71 1.86 11.27
CA LEU A 109 27.79 2.89 12.32
C LEU A 109 28.19 4.28 11.79
N LYS A 110 28.98 4.33 10.70
CA LYS A 110 29.40 5.58 10.03
C LYS A 110 28.38 6.12 9.03
N ARG A 111 27.26 5.43 8.78
CA ARG A 111 26.20 6.00 7.95
C ARG A 111 25.63 7.21 8.69
N PRO A 112 25.43 8.36 8.01
CA PRO A 112 24.72 9.47 8.63
C PRO A 112 23.37 8.94 9.08
N ILE A 113 23.07 9.02 10.38
CA ILE A 113 21.80 8.59 10.95
C ILE A 113 20.73 9.39 10.21
N PRO A 114 19.96 8.77 9.31
CA PRO A 114 19.06 9.53 8.49
C PRO A 114 17.88 9.89 9.39
N GLU A 115 17.90 11.10 9.93
CA GLU A 115 16.87 11.60 10.83
C GLU A 115 15.51 11.60 10.10
N ILE A 116 14.50 10.99 10.73
CA ILE A 116 13.14 11.07 10.21
C ILE A 116 12.63 12.45 10.57
N LYS A 117 12.41 13.29 9.54
CA LYS A 117 11.80 14.60 9.76
C LYS A 117 10.41 14.38 10.34
N ARG A 118 10.11 15.06 11.46
CA ARG A 118 8.79 15.02 12.08
C ARG A 118 7.72 15.49 11.09
N PHE A 119 6.60 14.77 11.06
CA PHE A 119 5.51 15.01 10.13
C PHE A 119 4.43 15.86 10.77
N SER A 120 4.08 17.00 10.18
CA SER A 120 3.09 17.94 10.72
C SER A 120 1.66 17.70 10.23
N GLY A 121 1.47 16.86 9.20
CA GLY A 121 0.19 16.69 8.51
C GLY A 121 0.15 17.25 7.07
N ASP A 122 1.27 17.68 6.48
CA ASP A 122 1.28 18.18 5.10
C ASP A 122 1.19 17.03 4.07
N PRO A 123 0.14 16.97 3.22
CA PRO A 123 -0.01 15.91 2.23
C PRO A 123 1.23 15.72 1.34
N ALA A 124 1.91 16.80 0.94
CA ALA A 124 3.11 16.72 0.09
C ALA A 124 4.25 15.87 0.71
N ASP A 125 4.34 15.86 2.03
CA ASP A 125 5.41 15.17 2.77
C ASP A 125 4.97 13.78 3.26
N TYR A 126 3.68 13.46 3.25
CA TYR A 126 3.12 12.23 3.80
C TYR A 126 3.76 10.96 3.21
N ARG A 127 3.85 10.85 1.87
CA ARG A 127 4.43 9.67 1.21
C ARG A 127 5.89 9.45 1.57
N LYS A 128 6.66 10.53 1.71
CA LYS A 128 8.07 10.45 2.13
C LYS A 128 8.17 10.01 3.58
N PHE A 129 7.34 10.60 4.45
CA PHE A 129 7.29 10.29 5.87
C PHE A 129 6.95 8.81 6.10
N ILE A 130 5.83 8.32 5.57
CA ILE A 130 5.38 6.95 5.86
C ILE A 130 6.37 5.91 5.34
N ARG A 131 7.00 6.15 4.18
CA ARG A 131 8.06 5.29 3.65
C ARG A 131 9.27 5.26 4.58
N GLN A 132 9.72 6.41 5.06
CA GLN A 132 10.85 6.48 6.00
C GLN A 132 10.52 5.84 7.34
N PHE A 133 9.32 6.08 7.88
CA PHE A 133 8.83 5.49 9.11
C PHE A 133 8.79 3.96 9.02
N ASN A 134 8.20 3.41 7.95
CA ASN A 134 8.12 1.96 7.77
C ASN A 134 9.50 1.32 7.67
N THR A 135 10.39 1.86 6.84
CA THR A 135 11.72 1.28 6.62
C THR A 135 12.64 1.38 7.84
N LYS A 136 12.51 2.43 8.66
CA LYS A 136 13.46 2.69 9.75
C LYS A 136 12.92 2.35 11.14
N VAL A 137 11.62 2.44 11.35
CA VAL A 137 10.98 2.22 12.66
C VAL A 137 10.17 0.94 12.61
N ALA A 138 9.13 0.87 11.78
CA ALA A 138 8.16 -0.23 11.85
C ALA A 138 8.76 -1.63 11.65
N VAL A 139 9.78 -1.76 10.79
CA VAL A 139 10.51 -3.03 10.56
C VAL A 139 11.35 -3.46 11.78
N HIS A 140 11.80 -2.51 12.60
CA HIS A 140 12.63 -2.79 13.79
C HIS A 140 11.81 -2.83 15.09
N THR A 141 10.48 -2.75 14.98
CA THR A 141 9.58 -2.78 16.13
C THR A 141 8.65 -3.98 15.98
N GLU A 142 8.62 -4.84 16.99
CA GLU A 142 7.80 -6.06 16.97
C GLU A 142 6.36 -5.80 17.44
N ASN A 143 6.19 -4.88 18.42
CA ASN A 143 4.91 -4.58 19.05
C ASN A 143 4.20 -3.39 18.41
N ASP A 144 2.89 -3.52 18.17
CA ASP A 144 2.09 -2.43 17.57
C ASP A 144 1.91 -1.23 18.52
N ASP A 145 1.90 -1.44 19.85
CA ASP A 145 1.93 -0.35 20.83
C ASP A 145 3.19 0.50 20.72
N GLU A 146 4.35 -0.15 20.56
CA GLU A 146 5.62 0.54 20.42
C GLU A 146 5.68 1.26 19.07
N ARG A 147 5.10 0.68 18.01
CA ARG A 147 4.94 1.36 16.71
C ARG A 147 4.05 2.59 16.84
N LEU A 148 2.95 2.52 17.59
CA LEU A 148 2.05 3.65 17.83
C LEU A 148 2.75 4.77 18.62
N SER A 149 3.47 4.42 19.68
CA SER A 149 4.25 5.37 20.49
C SER A 149 5.34 6.06 19.67
N ASN A 150 6.07 5.30 18.84
CA ASN A 150 7.04 5.88 17.91
C ASN A 150 6.36 6.78 16.87
N LEU A 151 5.21 6.36 16.31
CA LEU A 151 4.44 7.16 15.35
C LEU A 151 4.02 8.50 15.97
N GLU A 152 3.63 8.51 17.24
CA GLU A 152 3.31 9.73 17.99
C GLU A 152 4.55 10.64 18.11
N GLN A 153 5.72 10.08 18.43
CA GLN A 153 6.98 10.83 18.56
C GLN A 153 7.44 11.49 17.24
N PHE A 154 7.18 10.83 16.11
CA PHE A 154 7.55 11.32 14.78
C PHE A 154 6.46 12.16 14.11
N THR A 155 5.34 12.41 14.78
CA THR A 155 4.28 13.30 14.29
C THR A 155 4.20 14.57 15.14
N THR A 156 3.72 15.65 14.52
CA THR A 156 3.50 16.96 15.15
C THR A 156 2.23 17.59 14.59
N GLY A 157 1.75 18.68 15.19
CA GLY A 157 0.64 19.46 14.63
C GLY A 157 -0.65 18.64 14.50
N GLU A 158 -1.26 18.68 13.31
CA GLU A 158 -2.51 17.96 13.04
C GLU A 158 -2.31 16.44 13.01
N ALA A 159 -1.20 15.96 12.42
CA ALA A 159 -0.88 14.54 12.36
C ALA A 159 -0.78 13.91 13.75
N ASN A 160 -0.13 14.60 14.69
CA ASN A 160 -0.01 14.11 16.07
C ASN A 160 -1.37 14.04 16.77
N ARG A 161 -2.24 15.04 16.60
CA ARG A 161 -3.60 15.01 17.18
C ARG A 161 -4.40 13.80 16.72
N ILE A 162 -4.24 13.40 15.45
CA ILE A 162 -4.85 12.19 14.92
C ILE A 162 -4.29 10.97 15.65
N VAL A 163 -2.95 10.81 15.66
CA VAL A 163 -2.27 9.64 16.25
C VAL A 163 -2.54 9.50 17.74
N SER A 164 -2.37 10.57 18.52
CA SER A 164 -2.65 10.59 19.97
C SER A 164 -4.12 10.30 20.26
N GLY A 165 -5.03 10.55 19.30
CA GLY A 165 -6.43 10.18 19.41
C GLY A 165 -6.66 8.66 19.49
N PHE A 166 -5.72 7.83 19.02
CA PHE A 166 -5.82 6.37 19.05
C PHE A 166 -5.01 5.71 20.17
N SER A 167 -4.28 6.48 21.00
CA SER A 167 -3.40 5.96 22.06
C SER A 167 -4.12 5.22 23.20
N HIS A 168 -5.43 5.42 23.32
CA HIS A 168 -6.26 4.76 24.32
C HIS A 168 -6.88 3.43 23.84
N LEU A 169 -6.65 3.07 22.57
CA LEU A 169 -7.14 1.82 21.99
C LEU A 169 -6.20 0.66 22.32
N PRO A 170 -6.68 -0.60 22.22
CA PRO A 170 -5.82 -1.77 22.38
C PRO A 170 -4.72 -1.81 21.33
N PHE A 171 -3.57 -2.41 21.68
CA PHE A 171 -2.38 -2.49 20.82
C PHE A 171 -2.66 -3.06 19.42
N GLU A 172 -3.55 -4.04 19.31
CA GLU A 172 -3.94 -4.67 18.04
C GLU A 172 -4.70 -3.72 17.09
N GLN A 173 -5.32 -2.66 17.62
CA GLN A 173 -6.23 -1.79 16.88
C GLN A 173 -5.72 -0.35 16.78
N GLY A 174 -5.00 0.14 17.79
CA GLY A 174 -4.56 1.53 17.87
C GLY A 174 -3.67 1.95 16.72
N TYR A 175 -2.59 1.20 16.47
CA TYR A 175 -1.66 1.47 15.37
C TYR A 175 -2.29 1.40 13.98
N PRO A 176 -2.97 0.30 13.58
CA PRO A 176 -3.55 0.23 12.24
C PRO A 176 -4.69 1.25 12.02
N ALA A 177 -5.47 1.58 13.05
CA ALA A 177 -6.49 2.62 12.95
C ALA A 177 -5.89 4.01 12.76
N ALA A 178 -4.84 4.35 13.53
CA ALA A 178 -4.12 5.62 13.40
C ALA A 178 -3.50 5.79 12.01
N LEU A 179 -2.87 4.74 11.47
CA LEU A 179 -2.31 4.77 10.12
C LEU A 179 -3.37 4.96 9.04
N LYS A 180 -4.50 4.28 9.16
CA LYS A 180 -5.60 4.40 8.20
C LYS A 180 -6.17 5.81 8.16
N GLU A 181 -6.34 6.45 9.32
CA GLU A 181 -6.83 7.82 9.39
C GLU A 181 -5.79 8.82 8.83
N LEU A 182 -4.51 8.62 9.14
CA LEU A 182 -3.40 9.39 8.55
C LEU A 182 -3.37 9.29 7.03
N GLU A 183 -3.55 8.09 6.47
CA GLU A 183 -3.60 7.86 5.03
C GLU A 183 -4.84 8.49 4.40
N SER A 184 -5.99 8.36 5.03
CA SER A 184 -7.23 8.93 4.51
C SER A 184 -7.16 10.45 4.39
N ARG A 185 -6.49 11.13 5.31
CA ARG A 185 -6.39 12.60 5.30
C ARG A 185 -5.26 13.14 4.45
N ASN A 186 -4.11 12.45 4.43
CA ASN A 186 -2.89 12.98 3.84
C ASN A 186 -2.41 12.20 2.60
N GLY A 187 -2.95 11.02 2.35
CA GLY A 187 -2.51 10.08 1.31
C GLY A 187 -3.22 10.19 -0.03
N ASP A 188 -4.26 11.02 -0.15
CA ASP A 188 -4.98 11.27 -1.40
C ASP A 188 -4.06 11.95 -2.43
N MET A 189 -3.93 11.33 -3.60
CA MET A 189 -3.14 11.82 -4.72
C MET A 189 -3.53 13.24 -5.15
N HIS A 190 -4.82 13.57 -5.18
CA HIS A 190 -5.29 14.89 -5.58
C HIS A 190 -4.95 15.96 -4.54
N LEU A 191 -5.07 15.64 -3.25
CA LEU A 191 -4.67 16.55 -2.16
C LEU A 191 -3.16 16.79 -2.16
N MET A 192 -2.36 15.74 -2.37
CA MET A 192 -0.91 15.85 -2.51
C MET A 192 -0.54 16.74 -3.69
N ALA A 193 -1.09 16.48 -4.89
CA ALA A 193 -0.82 17.29 -6.07
C ALA A 193 -1.19 18.77 -5.85
N HIS A 194 -2.35 19.03 -5.23
CA HIS A 194 -2.78 20.39 -4.91
C HIS A 194 -1.80 21.09 -3.95
N SER A 195 -1.30 20.41 -2.92
CA SER A 195 -0.32 20.97 -1.99
C SER A 195 1.01 21.31 -2.68
N PHE A 196 1.47 20.49 -3.63
CA PHE A 196 2.66 20.79 -4.44
C PHE A 196 2.45 22.01 -5.34
N ILE A 197 1.29 22.10 -6.01
CA ILE A 197 0.95 23.25 -6.84
C ILE A 197 0.95 24.53 -6.00
N LYS A 198 0.32 24.51 -4.82
CA LYS A 198 0.29 25.66 -3.91
C LYS A 198 1.70 26.12 -3.53
N LYS A 199 2.57 25.18 -3.14
CA LYS A 199 3.99 25.49 -2.83
C LYS A 199 4.76 26.06 -4.02
N ALA A 200 4.47 25.59 -5.23
CA ALA A 200 5.10 26.10 -6.44
C ALA A 200 4.64 27.52 -6.78
N LEU A 201 3.38 27.86 -6.50
CA LEU A 201 2.84 29.22 -6.66
C LEU A 201 3.43 30.19 -5.62
N ASP A 202 3.66 29.71 -4.40
CA ASP A 202 4.24 30.50 -3.31
C ASP A 202 5.77 30.66 -3.43
N TRP A 203 6.40 30.11 -4.49
CA TRP A 203 7.84 30.16 -4.67
C TRP A 203 8.31 31.60 -4.91
N PRO A 204 9.23 32.16 -4.09
CA PRO A 204 9.72 33.52 -4.28
C PRO A 204 10.35 33.66 -5.66
N CYS A 205 9.85 34.62 -6.46
CA CYS A 205 10.47 34.94 -7.73
C CYS A 205 11.90 35.43 -7.47
N VAL A 206 12.89 34.70 -7.99
CA VAL A 206 14.30 35.07 -7.88
C VAL A 206 14.47 36.40 -8.62
N ARG A 207 14.66 37.49 -7.87
CA ARG A 207 14.95 38.79 -8.48
C ARG A 207 16.30 38.67 -9.20
N PRO A 208 16.40 39.06 -10.47
CA PRO A 208 17.71 39.21 -11.09
C PRO A 208 18.46 40.30 -10.32
N ASP A 209 19.70 40.01 -9.94
CA ASP A 209 20.63 41.00 -9.40
C ASP A 209 20.75 42.12 -10.44
N ASN A 210 20.10 43.25 -10.16
CA ASN A 210 20.39 44.50 -10.84
C ASN A 210 21.76 44.96 -10.33
N GLN A 211 22.83 44.44 -10.95
CA GLN A 211 24.16 45.03 -10.88
C GLN A 211 24.02 46.46 -11.38
N SER A 212 23.81 47.35 -10.43
CA SER A 212 23.73 48.78 -10.65
C SER A 212 25.15 49.27 -10.86
N THR A 213 25.35 49.76 -12.07
CA THR A 213 26.36 50.69 -12.57
C THR A 213 27.20 51.42 -11.54
#